data_AF-A0A166EYH3-F1
#
_entry.id   AF-A0A166EYH3-F1
#
_cell.length_a   1.000
_cell.length_b   1.000
_cell.length_c   1.000
_cell.angle_alpha   90.00
_cell.angle_beta   90.00
_cell.angle_gamma   90.00
#
_symmetry.space_group_name_H-M   'P 1'
#
loop_
_entity.id
_entity.type
_entity.pdbx_description
1 polymer ?
#
loop_
_entity_poly.entity_id
_entity_poly.type
_entity_poly.pdbx_seq_one_letter_code
_entity_poly.pdbx_strand_id
1 'polypeptide(L)'
;MRAELSDEIVTIKIQEDSQRAISLNQKSSFGKLEDDVLELSLVEAFYLMEHGRLKIYQKDKKLEENVIREIIKEKGVYGKYLVYRDLKNRGYIIKTGFKYGSEFRLYKRGKSPGEGHSDFLVKVVYENYDISVLNFSSYVRVAHGVNKSLLLAVVDDDEDITYYEIEWTRP
;
A
#
# COMPACT_ATOMS: atom_id res chain seq x y z
N MET A 1 -19.05 3.77 -1.64
CA MET A 1 -19.00 4.87 -0.65
C MET A 1 -18.50 6.13 -1.33
N ARG A 2 -18.82 7.33 -0.83
CA ARG A 2 -18.25 8.58 -1.35
C ARG A 2 -16.98 8.92 -0.57
N ALA A 3 -15.94 9.34 -1.28
CA ALA A 3 -14.73 9.91 -0.69
C ALA A 3 -14.33 11.20 -1.40
N GLU A 4 -13.64 12.08 -0.69
CA GLU A 4 -13.11 13.33 -1.21
C GLU A 4 -11.58 13.25 -1.28
N LEU A 5 -11.01 13.59 -2.44
CA LEU A 5 -9.57 13.71 -2.67
C LEU A 5 -9.11 15.13 -2.34
N SER A 6 -8.21 15.26 -1.36
CA SER A 6 -7.50 16.49 -1.05
C SER A 6 -6.00 16.21 -1.08
N ASP A 7 -5.28 16.85 -2.00
CA ASP A 7 -3.85 16.66 -2.28
C ASP A 7 -3.47 15.20 -2.56
N GLU A 8 -3.07 14.46 -1.52
CA GLU A 8 -2.61 13.06 -1.60
C GLU A 8 -3.44 12.10 -0.73
N ILE A 9 -4.40 12.64 0.02
CA ILE A 9 -5.21 11.90 0.98
C ILE A 9 -6.64 11.84 0.48
N VAL A 10 -7.23 10.66 0.54
CA VAL A 10 -8.62 10.41 0.21
C VAL A 10 -9.38 10.16 1.50
N THR A 11 -10.39 10.97 1.78
CA THR A 11 -11.12 10.94 3.05
C THR A 11 -12.54 10.45 2.86
N ILE A 12 -12.99 9.56 3.74
CA ILE A 12 -14.39 9.15 3.85
C ILE A 12 -14.91 9.67 5.18
N LYS A 13 -15.89 10.58 5.14
CA LYS A 13 -16.59 11.04 6.35
C LYS A 13 -17.44 9.89 6.93
N ILE A 14 -17.32 9.67 8.23
CA ILE A 14 -18.07 8.68 8.99
C ILE A 14 -19.24 9.42 9.64
N GLN A 15 -20.44 9.12 9.16
CA GLN A 15 -21.72 9.53 9.76
C GLN A 15 -22.32 8.33 10.53
N GLU A 16 -23.37 8.54 11.35
CA GLU A 16 -23.97 7.52 12.22
C GLU A 16 -24.28 6.17 11.51
N ASP A 17 -24.57 6.20 10.20
CA ASP A 17 -24.88 5.00 9.39
C ASP A 17 -23.66 4.38 8.66
N SER A 18 -22.44 4.84 8.94
CA SER A 18 -21.23 4.52 8.17
C SER A 18 -20.56 3.20 8.54
N GLN A 19 -21.36 2.18 8.87
CA GLN A 19 -20.88 0.82 9.19
C GLN A 19 -19.93 0.27 8.11
N ARG A 20 -20.13 0.64 6.84
CA ARG A 20 -19.26 0.22 5.73
C ARG A 20 -17.85 0.82 5.83
N ALA A 21 -17.70 2.09 6.20
CA ALA A 21 -16.40 2.72 6.35
C ALA A 21 -15.64 2.11 7.54
N ILE A 22 -16.33 1.93 8.67
CA ILE A 22 -15.78 1.27 9.86
C ILE A 22 -15.32 -0.16 9.52
N SER A 23 -16.13 -0.92 8.76
CA SER A 23 -15.79 -2.28 8.35
C SER A 23 -14.57 -2.36 7.43
N LEU A 24 -14.32 -1.36 6.58
CA LEU A 24 -13.13 -1.32 5.72
C LEU A 24 -11.84 -1.30 6.55
N ASN A 25 -11.83 -0.51 7.62
CA ASN A 25 -10.70 -0.44 8.52
C ASN A 25 -10.61 -1.70 9.40
N GLN A 26 -11.68 -2.05 10.11
CA GLN A 26 -11.65 -3.12 11.11
C GLN A 26 -11.48 -4.52 10.49
N LYS A 27 -12.16 -4.81 9.37
CA LYS A 27 -12.13 -6.16 8.76
C LYS A 27 -11.10 -6.29 7.66
N SER A 28 -10.84 -5.22 6.92
CA SER A 28 -9.97 -5.26 5.73
C SER A 28 -8.70 -4.43 5.87
N SER A 29 -8.47 -3.81 7.03
CA SER A 29 -7.26 -3.05 7.35
C SER A 29 -6.94 -1.90 6.40
N PHE A 30 -7.95 -1.30 5.74
CA PHE A 30 -7.75 -0.11 4.92
C PHE A 30 -7.66 1.15 5.76
N GLY A 31 -6.72 2.03 5.40
CA GLY A 31 -6.65 3.39 5.92
C GLY A 31 -6.33 3.49 7.41
N LYS A 32 -6.55 4.71 7.90
CA LYS A 32 -6.42 5.12 9.31
C LYS A 32 -7.71 5.81 9.73
N LEU A 33 -8.27 5.40 10.85
CA LEU A 33 -9.40 6.10 11.47
C LEU A 33 -8.83 7.27 12.27
N GLU A 34 -9.31 8.47 11.98
CA GLU A 34 -9.03 9.73 12.67
C GLU A 34 -10.36 10.41 12.95
N ASP A 35 -10.74 10.49 14.22
CA ASP A 35 -12.03 11.01 14.68
C ASP A 35 -13.21 10.43 13.85
N ASP A 36 -13.92 11.28 13.12
CA ASP A 36 -15.08 10.95 12.29
C ASP A 36 -14.70 10.77 10.81
N VAL A 37 -13.44 10.45 10.51
CA VAL A 37 -12.93 10.31 9.15
C VAL A 37 -12.09 9.04 9.00
N LEU A 38 -12.31 8.32 7.91
CA LEU A 38 -11.38 7.28 7.45
C LEU A 38 -10.48 7.89 6.37
N GLU A 39 -9.21 8.05 6.70
CA GLU A 39 -8.17 8.48 5.76
C GLU A 39 -7.60 7.29 5.01
N LEU A 40 -7.55 7.41 3.69
CA LEU A 40 -6.97 6.44 2.78
C LEU A 40 -5.80 7.11 2.04
N SER A 41 -4.72 6.36 1.86
CA SER A 41 -3.72 6.73 0.86
C SER A 41 -4.31 6.64 -0.54
N LEU A 42 -3.74 7.40 -1.49
CA LEU A 42 -4.15 7.35 -2.89
C LEU A 42 -4.14 5.92 -3.48
N VAL A 43 -3.14 5.11 -3.09
CA VAL A 43 -3.00 3.70 -3.48
C VAL A 43 -4.17 2.85 -2.95
N GLU A 44 -4.54 3.01 -1.69
CA GLU A 44 -5.67 2.28 -1.09
C GLU A 44 -7.01 2.71 -1.70
N ALA A 45 -7.18 4.02 -1.92
CA ALA A 45 -8.39 4.58 -2.49
C ALA A 45 -8.60 4.11 -3.93
N PHE A 46 -7.54 4.10 -4.75
CA PHE A 46 -7.61 3.63 -6.13
C PHE A 46 -7.94 2.14 -6.19
N TYR A 47 -7.33 1.31 -5.34
CA TYR A 47 -7.71 -0.10 -5.22
C TYR A 47 -9.20 -0.27 -4.90
N LEU A 48 -9.73 0.47 -3.91
CA LEU A 48 -11.15 0.39 -3.56
C LEU A 48 -12.07 0.91 -4.68
N MET A 49 -11.61 1.86 -5.48
CA MET A 49 -12.34 2.40 -6.63
C MET A 49 -12.40 1.39 -7.79
N GLU A 50 -11.27 0.78 -8.16
CA GLU A 50 -11.18 -0.28 -9.20
C GLU A 50 -12.10 -1.46 -8.86
N HIS A 51 -12.27 -1.77 -7.57
CA HIS A 51 -13.15 -2.84 -7.08
C HIS A 51 -14.62 -2.39 -6.86
N GLY A 52 -15.00 -1.19 -7.30
CA GLY A 52 -16.37 -0.66 -7.20
C GLY A 52 -16.84 -0.33 -5.78
N ARG A 53 -15.94 -0.30 -4.79
CA ARG A 53 -16.26 -0.06 -3.37
C ARG A 53 -16.24 1.43 -3.01
N LEU A 54 -15.51 2.23 -3.78
CA LEU A 54 -15.31 3.66 -3.54
C LEU A 54 -15.60 4.50 -4.80
N LYS A 55 -16.22 5.67 -4.61
CA LYS A 55 -16.36 6.72 -5.62
C LYS A 55 -15.62 7.94 -5.10
N ILE A 56 -14.59 8.38 -5.82
CA ILE A 56 -13.71 9.49 -5.44
C ILE A 56 -14.22 10.78 -6.10
N TYR A 57 -14.28 11.85 -5.34
CA TYR A 57 -14.69 13.18 -5.76
C TYR A 57 -13.58 14.19 -5.48
N GLN A 58 -13.51 15.25 -6.27
CA GLN A 58 -12.67 16.41 -6.02
C GLN A 58 -13.45 17.67 -6.37
N LYS A 59 -13.64 18.57 -5.40
CA LYS A 59 -14.44 19.80 -5.56
C LYS A 59 -15.84 19.48 -6.12
N ASP A 60 -16.48 18.47 -5.53
CA ASP A 60 -17.79 17.92 -5.92
C ASP A 60 -17.90 17.27 -7.30
N LYS A 61 -16.83 17.24 -8.09
CA LYS A 61 -16.78 16.50 -9.34
C LYS A 61 -16.35 15.05 -9.07
N LYS A 62 -17.16 14.08 -9.52
CA LYS A 62 -16.76 12.67 -9.51
C LYS A 62 -15.57 12.50 -10.46
N LEU A 63 -14.49 11.89 -9.96
CA LEU A 63 -13.34 11.52 -10.77
C LEU A 63 -13.56 10.15 -11.41
N GLU A 64 -13.18 10.01 -12.67
CA GLU A 64 -13.18 8.74 -13.38
C GLU A 64 -11.87 7.99 -13.10
N GLU A 65 -11.89 6.66 -13.27
CA GLU A 65 -10.78 5.79 -12.91
C GLU A 65 -9.47 6.17 -13.59
N ASN A 66 -9.54 6.49 -14.90
CA ASN A 66 -8.38 6.93 -15.68
C ASN A 66 -7.73 8.20 -15.11
N VAL A 67 -8.51 9.13 -14.55
CA VAL A 67 -7.98 10.36 -13.95
C VAL A 67 -7.17 10.04 -12.70
N ILE A 68 -7.67 9.14 -11.84
CA ILE A 68 -6.92 8.72 -10.65
C ILE A 68 -5.66 7.94 -11.04
N ARG A 69 -5.74 7.10 -12.08
CA ARG A 69 -4.61 6.36 -12.63
C ARG A 69 -3.50 7.31 -13.11
N GLU A 70 -3.87 8.38 -13.81
CA GLU A 70 -2.94 9.44 -14.26
C GLU A 70 -2.28 10.14 -13.07
N ILE A 71 -3.05 10.56 -12.06
CA ILE A 71 -2.51 11.19 -10.84
C ILE A 71 -1.49 10.28 -10.14
N ILE A 72 -1.76 8.98 -10.06
CA ILE A 72 -0.84 7.99 -9.47
C ILE A 72 0.46 7.87 -10.28
N LYS A 73 0.36 7.90 -11.61
CA LYS A 73 1.53 7.88 -12.51
C LYS A 73 2.36 9.15 -12.39
N GLU A 74 1.73 10.32 -12.41
CA GLU A 74 2.39 11.62 -12.24
C GLU A 74 3.12 11.74 -10.90
N LYS A 75 2.57 11.16 -9.83
CA LYS A 75 3.21 11.11 -8.51
C LYS A 75 4.31 10.04 -8.39
N GLY A 76 4.54 9.23 -9.42
CA GLY A 76 5.55 8.17 -9.39
C GLY A 76 5.20 7.01 -8.45
N VAL A 77 3.93 6.87 -8.03
CA VAL A 77 3.47 5.83 -7.09
C VAL A 77 2.73 4.68 -7.80
N TYR A 78 2.85 4.58 -9.12
CA TYR A 78 2.18 3.56 -9.92
C TYR A 78 2.70 2.14 -9.66
N GLY A 79 4.01 1.91 -9.66
CA GLY A 79 4.59 0.62 -9.26
C GLY A 79 4.19 0.22 -7.83
N LYS A 80 4.12 1.20 -6.92
CA LYS A 80 3.62 0.99 -5.55
C LYS A 80 2.16 0.51 -5.57
N TYR A 81 1.32 1.06 -6.45
CA TYR A 81 -0.06 0.59 -6.64
C TYR A 81 -0.14 -0.83 -7.20
N LEU A 82 0.63 -1.16 -8.25
CA LEU A 82 0.64 -2.49 -8.84
C LEU A 82 0.98 -3.56 -7.79
N VAL A 83 2.03 -3.33 -7.01
CA VAL A 83 2.46 -4.21 -5.91
C VAL A 83 1.41 -4.27 -4.80
N TYR A 84 0.79 -3.15 -4.45
CA TYR A 84 -0.31 -3.14 -3.48
C TYR A 84 -1.48 -4.00 -3.94
N ARG A 85 -1.92 -3.83 -5.19
CA ARG A 85 -3.04 -4.57 -5.79
C ARG A 85 -2.78 -6.07 -5.80
N ASP A 86 -1.61 -6.50 -6.27
CA ASP A 86 -1.23 -7.91 -6.30
C ASP A 86 -1.23 -8.53 -4.89
N LEU A 87 -0.51 -7.92 -3.93
CA LEU A 87 -0.43 -8.43 -2.56
C LEU A 87 -1.79 -8.43 -1.86
N LYS A 88 -2.63 -7.42 -2.14
CA LYS A 88 -3.97 -7.32 -1.54
C LYS A 88 -4.90 -8.40 -2.10
N ASN A 89 -4.83 -8.67 -3.40
CA ASN A 89 -5.57 -9.75 -4.06
C ASN A 89 -5.10 -11.13 -3.58
N ARG A 90 -3.82 -11.27 -3.23
CA ARG A 90 -3.28 -12.45 -2.55
C ARG A 90 -3.68 -12.54 -1.07
N GLY A 91 -4.48 -11.62 -0.53
CA GLY A 91 -5.01 -11.70 0.83
C GLY A 91 -4.03 -11.29 1.94
N TYR A 92 -2.93 -10.62 1.62
CA TYR A 92 -2.05 -10.07 2.64
C TYR A 92 -2.68 -8.85 3.31
N ILE A 93 -2.38 -8.67 4.61
CA ILE A 93 -2.63 -7.39 5.26
C ILE A 93 -1.40 -6.51 5.04
N ILE A 94 -1.64 -5.39 4.36
CA ILE A 94 -0.62 -4.42 3.97
C ILE A 94 -0.77 -3.19 4.86
N LYS A 95 0.33 -2.75 5.46
CA LYS A 95 0.41 -1.46 6.15
C LYS A 95 1.62 -0.68 5.65
N THR A 96 1.65 0.62 5.92
CA THR A 96 2.81 1.46 5.59
C THR A 96 4.10 0.90 6.19
N GLY A 97 5.13 0.81 5.34
CA GLY A 97 6.51 0.45 5.71
C GLY A 97 7.37 1.67 6.08
N PHE A 98 6.79 2.87 6.12
CA PHE A 98 7.51 4.15 6.27
C PHE A 98 8.48 4.17 7.47
N LYS A 99 8.09 3.58 8.61
CA LYS A 99 8.94 3.44 9.80
C LYS A 99 10.24 2.65 9.58
N TYR A 100 10.33 1.92 8.47
CA TYR A 100 11.44 1.04 8.11
C TYR A 100 12.06 1.40 6.75
N GLY A 101 11.75 2.58 6.19
CA GLY A 101 12.28 2.99 4.87
C GLY A 101 11.82 2.11 3.70
N SER A 102 10.70 1.40 3.87
CA SER A 102 10.09 0.51 2.87
C SER A 102 8.70 1.00 2.49
N GLU A 103 8.19 0.61 1.32
CA GLU A 103 6.86 1.02 0.89
C GLU A 103 5.78 0.34 1.76
N PHE A 104 5.97 -0.94 2.06
CA PHE A 104 5.01 -1.73 2.83
C PHE A 104 5.66 -2.60 3.90
N ARG A 105 4.86 -2.93 4.90
CA ARG A 105 5.06 -4.09 5.77
C ARG A 105 3.86 -5.01 5.67
N LEU A 106 4.12 -6.31 5.59
CA LEU A 106 3.10 -7.33 5.40
C LEU A 106 2.94 -8.18 6.66
N TYR A 107 1.70 -8.61 6.89
CA TYR A 107 1.38 -9.69 7.81
C TYR A 107 1.00 -10.91 6.98
N LYS A 108 1.48 -12.09 7.39
CA LYS A 108 1.03 -13.37 6.82
C LYS A 108 -0.49 -13.48 6.88
N ARG A 109 -1.05 -14.24 5.94
CA ARG A 109 -2.50 -14.52 5.89
C ARG A 109 -2.98 -15.02 7.25
N GLY A 110 -4.09 -14.45 7.74
CA GLY A 110 -4.68 -14.80 9.03
C GLY A 110 -4.08 -14.11 10.25
N LYS A 111 -3.06 -13.25 10.10
CA LYS A 111 -2.57 -12.37 11.19
C LYS A 111 -2.98 -10.92 10.95
N SER A 112 -3.50 -10.26 11.98
CA SER A 112 -3.83 -8.83 11.94
C SER A 112 -2.89 -7.97 12.78
N PRO A 113 -2.77 -6.66 12.49
CA PRO A 113 -2.14 -5.72 13.39
C PRO A 113 -2.76 -5.81 14.79
N GLY A 114 -1.95 -6.09 15.81
CA GLY A 114 -2.41 -6.33 17.20
C GLY A 114 -2.34 -7.79 17.65
N GLU A 115 -2.34 -8.74 16.72
CA GLU A 115 -2.21 -10.18 17.00
C GLU A 115 -0.77 -10.69 16.83
N GLY A 116 0.13 -9.86 16.29
CA GLY A 116 1.53 -10.20 16.10
C GLY A 116 2.34 -9.11 15.38
N HIS A 117 3.60 -9.43 15.08
CA HIS A 117 4.47 -8.57 14.29
C HIS A 117 4.28 -8.83 12.79
N SER A 118 4.58 -7.81 11.96
CA SER A 118 4.70 -7.99 10.52
C SER A 118 5.86 -8.96 10.21
N ASP A 119 5.68 -9.78 9.17
CA ASP A 119 6.63 -10.81 8.78
C ASP A 119 7.60 -10.29 7.70
N PHE A 120 7.14 -9.39 6.82
CA PHE A 120 7.92 -8.91 5.66
C PHE A 120 7.97 -7.38 5.59
N LEU A 121 9.08 -6.85 5.07
CA LEU A 121 9.16 -5.50 4.51
C LEU A 121 9.21 -5.61 2.99
N VAL A 122 8.47 -4.76 2.28
CA VAL A 122 8.44 -4.75 0.81
C VAL A 122 9.11 -3.49 0.30
N LYS A 123 10.14 -3.68 -0.52
CA LYS A 123 10.76 -2.62 -1.31
C LYS A 123 10.29 -2.74 -2.76
N VAL A 124 9.72 -1.67 -3.30
CA VAL A 124 9.28 -1.63 -4.70
C VAL A 124 10.36 -0.99 -5.56
N VAL A 125 10.75 -1.65 -6.65
CA VAL A 125 11.70 -1.15 -7.65
C VAL A 125 11.17 -1.45 -9.04
N TYR A 126 11.56 -0.63 -10.03
CA TYR A 126 11.30 -0.94 -11.44
C TYR A 126 12.48 -1.76 -11.99
N GLU A 127 12.23 -2.64 -12.96
CA GLU A 127 13.27 -3.48 -13.59
C GLU A 127 14.44 -2.64 -14.14
N ASN A 128 14.10 -1.51 -14.75
CA ASN A 128 15.06 -0.58 -15.35
C ASN A 128 15.70 0.40 -14.34
N TYR A 129 15.50 0.21 -13.03
CA TYR A 129 15.99 1.13 -12.01
C TYR A 129 17.35 0.70 -11.43
N ASP A 130 18.35 1.58 -11.56
CA ASP A 130 19.65 1.38 -10.95
C ASP A 130 19.57 1.51 -9.42
N ILE A 131 19.94 0.44 -8.71
CA ILE A 131 20.08 0.44 -7.25
C ILE A 131 21.55 0.40 -6.85
N SER A 132 22.00 1.38 -6.07
CA SER A 132 23.35 1.35 -5.52
C SER A 132 23.49 0.21 -4.50
N VAL A 133 24.65 -0.45 -4.48
CA VAL A 133 24.95 -1.53 -3.54
C VAL A 133 24.80 -1.06 -2.07
N LEU A 134 25.10 0.20 -1.79
CA LEU A 134 24.94 0.79 -0.45
C LEU A 134 23.47 0.94 -0.06
N ASN A 135 22.60 1.37 -1.00
CA ASN A 135 21.15 1.44 -0.76
C ASN A 135 20.57 0.04 -0.53
N PHE A 136 20.95 -0.90 -1.39
CA PHE A 136 20.53 -2.30 -1.27
C PHE A 136 20.94 -2.90 0.08
N SER A 137 22.21 -2.76 0.46
CA SER A 137 22.73 -3.21 1.76
C SER A 137 22.01 -2.55 2.94
N SER A 138 21.63 -1.26 2.80
CA SER A 138 20.86 -0.55 3.82
C SER A 138 19.46 -1.14 4.00
N TYR A 139 18.78 -1.53 2.92
CA TYR A 139 17.47 -2.20 3.01
C TYR A 139 17.57 -3.55 3.72
N VAL A 140 18.57 -4.36 3.36
CA VAL A 140 18.85 -5.65 4.01
C VAL A 140 19.15 -5.45 5.49
N ARG A 141 20.01 -4.49 5.83
CA ARG A 141 20.37 -4.15 7.22
C ARG A 141 19.14 -3.77 8.05
N VAL A 142 18.26 -2.93 7.52
CA VAL A 142 17.04 -2.51 8.24
C VAL A 142 16.12 -3.69 8.46
N ALA A 143 15.83 -4.49 7.42
CA ALA A 143 14.97 -5.66 7.52
C ALA A 143 15.50 -6.67 8.55
N HIS A 144 16.78 -7.01 8.47
CA HIS A 144 17.46 -7.87 9.43
C HIS A 144 17.41 -7.30 10.86
N GLY A 145 17.67 -6.00 11.02
CA GLY A 145 17.66 -5.32 12.32
C GLY A 145 16.29 -5.32 13.03
N VAL A 146 15.19 -5.44 12.27
CA VAL A 146 13.82 -5.53 12.84
C VAL A 146 13.23 -6.94 12.77
N ASN A 147 14.09 -7.94 12.51
CA ASN A 147 13.75 -9.37 12.38
C ASN A 147 12.60 -9.61 11.39
N LYS A 148 12.78 -9.13 10.15
CA LYS A 148 11.83 -9.31 9.04
C LYS A 148 12.57 -9.71 7.78
N SER A 149 11.92 -10.51 6.94
CA SER A 149 12.40 -10.78 5.59
C SER A 149 12.20 -9.54 4.70
N LEU A 150 13.19 -9.24 3.86
CA LEU A 150 13.04 -8.22 2.81
C LEU A 150 12.48 -8.90 1.55
N LEU A 151 11.34 -8.41 1.07
CA LEU A 151 10.80 -8.73 -0.24
C LEU A 151 11.09 -7.57 -1.19
N LEU A 152 11.90 -7.82 -2.22
CA LEU A 152 12.08 -6.90 -3.32
C LEU A 152 11.04 -7.21 -4.40
N ALA A 153 10.09 -6.30 -4.60
CA ALA A 153 9.09 -6.38 -5.64
C ALA A 153 9.58 -5.59 -6.86
N VAL A 154 10.01 -6.33 -7.89
CA VAL A 154 10.49 -5.78 -9.16
C VAL A 154 9.32 -5.71 -10.13
N VAL A 155 9.02 -4.50 -10.60
CA VAL A 155 7.95 -4.22 -11.57
C VAL A 155 8.58 -3.97 -12.93
N ASP A 156 8.20 -4.73 -13.95
CA ASP A 156 8.67 -4.53 -15.32
C ASP A 156 7.79 -3.54 -16.12
N ASP A 157 8.18 -3.31 -17.37
CA ASP A 157 7.47 -2.39 -18.27
C ASP A 157 6.09 -2.92 -18.71
N ASP A 158 5.84 -4.23 -18.58
CA ASP A 158 4.56 -4.88 -18.88
C ASP A 158 3.60 -4.91 -17.65
N GLU A 159 3.98 -4.22 -16.57
CA GLU A 159 3.28 -4.16 -15.28
C GLU A 159 3.24 -5.48 -14.50
N ASP A 160 4.06 -6.46 -14.89
CA ASP A 160 4.25 -7.73 -14.20
C ASP A 160 5.18 -7.55 -12.99
N ILE A 161 5.00 -8.42 -11.98
CA ILE A 161 5.68 -8.28 -10.69
C ILE A 161 6.41 -9.57 -10.33
N THR A 162 7.72 -9.47 -10.16
CA THR A 162 8.56 -10.55 -9.62
C THR A 162 9.01 -10.21 -8.20
N TYR A 163 8.84 -11.16 -7.28
CA TYR A 163 9.24 -11.01 -5.87
C TYR A 163 10.50 -11.81 -5.57
N TYR A 164 11.51 -11.14 -5.02
CA TYR A 164 12.72 -11.78 -4.49
C TYR A 164 12.75 -11.65 -2.97
N GLU A 165 12.87 -12.78 -2.28
CA GLU A 165 13.16 -12.78 -0.85
C GLU A 165 14.67 -12.69 -0.63
N ILE A 166 15.06 -11.74 0.22
CA ILE A 166 16.46 -11.38 0.43
C ILE A 166 16.77 -11.57 1.92
N GLU A 167 17.69 -12.49 2.18
CA GLU A 167 18.16 -12.80 3.51
C GLU A 167 19.64 -12.45 3.64
N TRP A 168 19.99 -11.90 4.80
CA TRP A 168 21.40 -11.75 5.15
C TRP A 168 21.92 -13.09 5.66
N THR A 169 23.03 -13.54 5.08
CA THR A 169 23.67 -14.80 5.45
C THR A 169 25.02 -14.54 6.12
N ARG A 170 25.34 -15.35 7.13
CA ARG A 170 26.72 -15.53 7.60
C ARG A 170 27.22 -16.83 6.96
N PRO A 171 28.20 -16.77 6.06
CA PRO A 171 28.79 -17.96 5.45
C PRO A 171 29.53 -18.82 6.49
#